data_AF-A0A0D9X7S5-F1
#
_entry.id   AF-A0A0D9X7S5-F1
#
_cell.length_a   1.000
_cell.length_b   1.000
_cell.length_c   1.000
_cell.angle_alpha   90.00
_cell.angle_beta   90.00
_cell.angle_gamma   90.00
#
_symmetry.space_group_name_H-M   'P 1'
#
loop_
_entity.id
_entity.type
_entity.pdbx_description
1 polymer ?
#
loop_
_entity_poly.entity_id
_entity_poly.type
_entity_poly.pdbx_seq_one_letter_code
_entity_poly.pdbx_strand_id
1 'polypeptide(L)'
;MYSTKPLSLFKSHSEAASQPPPDGRNSGYLVVKGPDDDGGDDETCCWGTCGGSRVRDLPFPQNRVLTLRYTEQHGESSTTYTDAVVFVPVPDLPLSSNRYYAVVATGKYKGLVRACSREEDMTTLCFCRCVNDVKPRPFDPADVYQQIEIVQRRRGRFTARSVAEDGFPYFLYRKKYWRVYASKPKHFDLAEAGGVNAALRSRQLGGGFPTAQTAVGKWYAPFFHVKESGVSAPEQMDRATFYEVSLEQRWEPVRGDIVGKMDGTRVLIGGSVEGRQEGGGERHGGNGYVWFRAAAAAIGGGERIGVAASLWERMRWEEYRGGWVDEQEEAGRFAAGGSVLVERFVVKRTDGSVAVAVDFVHFNKVREKQA
;
A
#
# COMPACT_ATOMS: atom_id res chain seq x y z
N MET A 1 0.51 6.14 -0.38
CA MET A 1 1.15 5.81 0.91
C MET A 1 0.10 5.87 2.01
N TYR A 2 0.12 4.95 2.97
CA TYR A 2 -0.89 4.90 4.02
C TYR A 2 -0.31 5.14 5.40
N SER A 3 -0.95 6.01 6.17
CA SER A 3 -0.69 6.16 7.62
C SER A 3 -1.57 5.19 8.39
N THR A 4 -1.22 4.83 9.62
CA THR A 4 -2.02 3.93 10.45
C THR A 4 -2.90 4.67 11.45
N LYS A 5 -4.06 4.08 11.75
CA LYS A 5 -4.97 4.50 12.83
C LYS A 5 -5.39 3.26 13.61
N PRO A 6 -5.41 3.30 14.96
CA PRO A 6 -5.84 2.15 15.74
C PRO A 6 -7.35 1.93 15.60
N LEU A 7 -7.79 0.67 15.58
CA LEU A 7 -9.22 0.30 15.47
C LEU A 7 -10.05 0.85 16.64
N SER A 8 -9.46 0.90 17.84
CA SER A 8 -10.07 1.46 19.06
C SER A 8 -10.49 2.93 18.91
N LEU A 9 -9.82 3.70 18.05
CA LEU A 9 -10.20 5.10 17.75
C LEU A 9 -11.61 5.15 17.15
N PHE A 10 -11.92 4.27 16.20
CA PHE A 10 -13.22 4.27 15.51
C PHE A 10 -14.34 3.70 16.36
N LYS A 11 -14.02 2.84 17.34
CA LYS A 11 -14.99 2.34 18.33
C LYS A 11 -15.44 3.45 19.29
N SER A 12 -14.53 4.34 19.66
CA SER A 12 -14.82 5.45 20.58
C SER A 12 -15.36 6.69 19.85
N HIS A 13 -14.86 6.96 18.65
CA HIS A 13 -15.20 8.15 17.86
C HIS A 13 -15.49 7.74 16.41
N SER A 14 -16.75 7.39 16.11
CA SER A 14 -17.15 6.95 14.77
C SER A 14 -16.90 8.00 13.69
N GLU A 15 -16.97 9.29 14.05
CA GLU A 15 -16.72 10.43 13.15
C GLU A 15 -15.28 10.46 12.63
N ALA A 16 -14.33 9.83 13.33
CA ALA A 16 -12.94 9.73 12.87
C ALA A 16 -12.83 9.00 11.52
N ALA A 17 -13.78 8.12 11.18
CA ALA A 17 -13.81 7.43 9.89
C ALA A 17 -14.10 8.38 8.71
N SER A 18 -14.76 9.51 8.96
CA SER A 18 -15.11 10.52 7.96
C SER A 18 -14.02 11.58 7.76
N GLN A 19 -12.94 11.54 8.55
CA GLN A 19 -11.81 12.43 8.35
C GLN A 19 -11.17 12.18 6.97
N PRO A 20 -10.84 13.25 6.23
CA PRO A 20 -10.15 13.11 4.97
C PRO A 20 -8.78 12.46 5.20
N PRO A 21 -8.25 11.74 4.20
CA PRO A 21 -6.90 11.18 4.28
C PRO A 21 -5.85 12.31 4.35
N PRO A 22 -4.60 11.99 4.73
CA PRO A 22 -3.53 12.99 4.83
C PRO A 22 -3.34 13.74 3.51
N ASP A 23 -2.94 15.02 3.57
CA ASP A 23 -2.74 15.87 2.38
C ASP A 23 -1.95 15.17 1.27
N GLY A 24 -2.26 15.52 0.02
CA GLY A 24 -1.63 15.00 -1.19
C GLY A 24 -2.34 13.77 -1.73
N ARG A 25 -2.27 13.58 -3.05
CA ARG A 25 -2.89 12.44 -3.75
C ARG A 25 -2.27 11.10 -3.34
N ASN A 26 -2.95 10.01 -3.67
CA ASN A 26 -2.60 8.64 -3.39
C ASN A 26 -2.29 8.37 -1.90
N SER A 27 -3.00 9.04 -0.98
CA SER A 27 -2.87 8.84 0.47
C SER A 27 -4.04 8.06 1.06
N GLY A 28 -3.86 7.51 2.24
CA GLY A 28 -4.97 6.83 2.92
C GLY A 28 -4.63 6.44 4.35
N TYR A 29 -5.60 5.80 5.00
CA TYR A 29 -5.42 5.22 6.33
C TYR A 29 -5.50 3.69 6.26
N LEU A 30 -4.64 3.00 7.01
CA LEU A 30 -4.81 1.60 7.38
C LEU A 30 -5.27 1.52 8.83
N VAL A 31 -6.26 0.69 9.08
CA VAL A 31 -6.81 0.44 10.41
C VAL A 31 -6.08 -0.73 11.03
N VAL A 32 -5.51 -0.53 12.21
CA VAL A 32 -4.70 -1.53 12.91
C VAL A 32 -5.44 -1.99 14.15
N LYS A 33 -5.73 -3.29 14.22
CA LYS A 33 -6.30 -3.93 15.40
C LYS A 33 -5.20 -4.12 16.46
N GLY A 34 -5.35 -3.47 17.61
CA GLY A 34 -4.39 -3.54 18.72
C GLY A 34 -4.50 -4.84 19.54
N PRO A 35 -3.59 -5.08 20.49
CA PRO A 35 -3.64 -6.25 21.38
C PRO A 35 -4.93 -6.27 22.23
N ASP A 36 -5.39 -5.11 22.70
CA ASP A 36 -6.61 -5.00 23.52
C ASP A 36 -7.90 -5.27 22.72
N ASP A 37 -7.83 -5.23 21.38
CA ASP A 37 -8.97 -5.51 20.52
C ASP A 37 -9.16 -7.03 20.26
N ASP A 38 -8.19 -7.88 20.61
CA ASP A 38 -8.22 -9.32 20.33
C ASP A 38 -9.00 -10.13 21.38
N GLY A 39 -9.29 -9.58 22.56
CA GLY A 39 -9.86 -10.32 23.71
C GLY A 39 -11.38 -10.54 23.73
N GLY A 40 -12.11 -10.33 22.63
CA GLY A 40 -13.57 -10.10 22.71
C GLY A 40 -14.52 -11.22 22.26
N ASP A 41 -14.20 -12.01 21.23
CA ASP A 41 -15.27 -12.70 20.47
C ASP A 41 -14.77 -13.94 19.68
N ASP A 42 -14.07 -14.86 20.34
CA ASP A 42 -13.82 -16.20 19.78
C ASP A 42 -15.13 -17.00 19.80
N GLU A 43 -15.97 -16.75 18.79
CA GLU A 43 -17.19 -17.53 18.58
C GLU A 43 -16.79 -18.98 18.25
N THR A 44 -17.30 -19.95 18.99
CA THR A 44 -17.14 -21.37 18.68
C THR A 44 -18.08 -21.72 17.52
N CYS A 45 -17.57 -22.31 16.43
CA CYS A 45 -18.39 -22.78 15.32
C CYS A 45 -18.81 -24.23 15.54
N CYS A 46 -19.92 -24.65 14.92
CA CYS A 46 -20.44 -26.04 14.95
C CYS A 46 -19.48 -27.12 14.39
N TRP A 47 -18.27 -26.75 13.97
CA TRP A 47 -17.24 -27.65 13.41
C TRP A 47 -15.83 -27.39 14.02
N GLY A 48 -15.74 -26.71 15.16
CA GLY A 48 -14.47 -26.40 15.84
C GLY A 48 -14.29 -24.91 16.14
N THR A 49 -13.06 -24.50 16.52
CA THR A 49 -12.68 -23.09 16.67
C THR A 49 -12.76 -22.42 15.30
N CYS A 50 -13.66 -21.44 15.10
CA CYS A 50 -13.56 -20.58 13.93
C CYS A 50 -12.21 -19.85 14.08
N GLY A 51 -11.25 -20.08 13.18
CA GLY A 51 -9.86 -19.61 13.33
C GLY A 51 -9.65 -18.09 13.23
N GLY A 52 -10.48 -17.29 13.90
CA GLY A 52 -10.38 -15.84 13.96
C GLY A 52 -11.58 -15.17 14.64
N SER A 53 -11.34 -14.03 15.29
CA SER A 53 -12.35 -13.22 15.96
C SER A 53 -13.40 -12.67 14.99
N ARG A 54 -14.67 -12.67 15.37
CA ARG A 54 -15.74 -12.16 14.50
C ARG A 54 -15.66 -10.64 14.35
N VAL A 55 -15.65 -10.15 13.11
CA VAL A 55 -15.71 -8.70 12.83
C VAL A 55 -17.16 -8.26 12.74
N ARG A 56 -17.55 -7.34 13.63
CA ARG A 56 -18.94 -6.89 13.75
C ARG A 56 -19.21 -5.55 13.07
N ASP A 57 -18.21 -4.70 12.95
CA ASP A 57 -18.39 -3.30 12.56
C ASP A 57 -17.28 -2.85 11.60
N LEU A 58 -17.57 -1.79 10.82
CA LEU A 58 -16.59 -1.08 9.97
C LEU A 58 -15.88 0.02 10.78
N PRO A 59 -14.69 0.47 10.36
CA PRO A 59 -13.88 -0.02 9.24
C PRO A 59 -13.19 -1.36 9.53
N PHE A 60 -12.88 -2.12 8.47
CA PHE A 60 -12.16 -3.39 8.61
C PHE A 60 -10.68 -3.19 8.97
N PRO A 61 -10.07 -4.04 9.82
CA PRO A 61 -8.65 -3.96 10.13
C PRO A 61 -7.77 -4.52 9.00
N GLN A 62 -6.72 -3.78 8.65
CA GLN A 62 -5.75 -4.13 7.60
C GLN A 62 -4.55 -4.92 8.10
N ASN A 63 -4.39 -5.09 9.42
CA ASN A 63 -3.39 -5.99 10.03
C ASN A 63 -3.97 -7.40 10.30
N ARG A 64 -5.03 -7.82 9.58
CA ARG A 64 -5.64 -9.15 9.67
C ARG A 64 -6.00 -9.68 8.27
N VAL A 65 -6.05 -11.00 8.12
CA VAL A 65 -6.72 -11.64 6.97
C VAL A 65 -8.19 -11.82 7.32
N LEU A 66 -9.07 -11.38 6.44
CA LEU A 66 -10.52 -11.41 6.64
C LEU A 66 -11.14 -12.54 5.82
N THR A 67 -11.73 -13.51 6.51
CA THR A 67 -12.47 -14.61 5.89
C THR A 67 -13.95 -14.27 5.86
N LEU A 68 -14.47 -14.01 4.67
CA LEU A 68 -15.90 -13.88 4.43
C LEU A 68 -16.52 -15.27 4.47
N ARG A 69 -17.68 -15.40 5.11
CA ARG A 69 -18.44 -16.64 5.19
C ARG A 69 -19.92 -16.41 4.92
N TYR A 70 -20.47 -17.23 4.03
CA TYR A 70 -21.90 -17.29 3.75
C TYR A 70 -22.33 -18.76 3.66
N THR A 71 -23.41 -19.12 4.34
CA THR A 71 -23.93 -20.48 4.35
C THR A 71 -25.32 -20.47 3.73
N GLU A 72 -25.49 -21.21 2.63
CA GLU A 72 -26.79 -21.50 2.04
C GLU A 72 -27.35 -22.76 2.69
N GLN A 73 -28.64 -22.73 3.03
CA GLN A 73 -29.37 -23.88 3.54
C GLN A 73 -30.24 -24.43 2.41
N HIS A 74 -30.13 -25.73 2.19
CA HIS A 74 -30.88 -26.50 1.19
C HIS A 74 -31.59 -27.65 1.90
N GLY A 75 -32.63 -27.31 2.66
CA GLY A 75 -33.36 -28.26 3.50
C GLY A 75 -32.45 -28.87 4.56
N GLU A 76 -32.15 -30.16 4.44
CA GLU A 76 -31.28 -30.91 5.36
C GLU A 76 -29.78 -30.71 5.11
N SER A 77 -29.41 -30.18 3.94
CA SER A 77 -28.01 -29.92 3.60
C SER A 77 -27.69 -28.43 3.69
N SER A 78 -26.42 -28.11 3.90
CA SER A 78 -25.96 -26.72 3.84
C SER A 78 -24.62 -26.61 3.12
N THR A 79 -24.45 -25.56 2.34
CA THR A 79 -23.21 -25.27 1.63
C THR A 79 -22.62 -23.98 2.17
N THR A 80 -21.38 -24.04 2.68
CA THR A 80 -20.68 -22.87 3.20
C THR A 80 -19.62 -22.40 2.21
N TYR A 81 -19.80 -21.19 1.73
CA TYR A 81 -18.86 -20.49 0.87
C TYR A 81 -17.95 -19.61 1.71
N THR A 82 -16.66 -19.62 1.38
CA THR A 82 -15.65 -18.78 2.04
C THR A 82 -14.73 -18.11 1.02
N ASP A 83 -14.26 -16.91 1.36
CA ASP A 83 -13.21 -16.21 0.62
C ASP A 83 -12.33 -15.47 1.62
N ALA A 84 -11.04 -15.77 1.64
CA ALA A 84 -10.07 -15.15 2.54
C ALA A 84 -9.34 -14.04 1.79
N VAL A 85 -9.46 -12.79 2.28
CA VAL A 85 -8.95 -11.60 1.61
C VAL A 85 -8.31 -10.61 2.57
N VAL A 86 -7.44 -9.76 2.02
CA VAL A 86 -6.99 -8.53 2.66
C VAL A 86 -7.70 -7.38 1.95
N PHE A 87 -8.58 -6.69 2.69
CA PHE A 87 -9.25 -5.50 2.18
C PHE A 87 -8.34 -4.28 2.33
N VAL A 88 -7.82 -3.78 1.22
CA VAL A 88 -7.00 -2.57 1.19
C VAL A 88 -7.90 -1.37 0.87
N PRO A 89 -8.01 -0.35 1.74
CA PRO A 89 -8.81 0.84 1.47
C PRO A 89 -8.37 1.52 0.18
N VAL A 90 -9.32 2.00 -0.63
CA VAL A 90 -9.01 2.83 -1.80
C VAL A 90 -8.41 4.15 -1.32
N PRO A 91 -7.27 4.61 -1.88
CA PRO A 91 -6.65 5.86 -1.47
C PRO A 91 -7.53 7.08 -1.85
N ASP A 92 -7.20 8.25 -1.31
CA ASP A 92 -7.85 9.54 -1.54
C ASP A 92 -9.31 9.63 -1.10
N LEU A 93 -9.77 8.64 -0.32
CA LEU A 93 -11.10 8.59 0.25
C LEU A 93 -11.05 8.43 1.78
N PRO A 94 -12.03 9.00 2.51
CA PRO A 94 -12.19 8.72 3.93
C PRO A 94 -12.56 7.24 4.13
N LEU A 95 -12.22 6.68 5.30
CA LEU A 95 -12.55 5.29 5.64
C LEU A 95 -14.07 5.03 5.66
N SER A 96 -14.88 6.06 5.94
CA SER A 96 -16.35 5.98 5.91
C SER A 96 -16.92 5.72 4.51
N SER A 97 -16.12 5.90 3.45
CA SER A 97 -16.51 5.49 2.09
C SER A 97 -16.67 3.96 1.96
N ASN A 98 -16.04 3.20 2.85
CA ASN A 98 -16.03 1.74 2.87
C ASN A 98 -15.64 1.12 1.51
N ARG A 99 -14.81 1.81 0.73
CA ARG A 99 -14.31 1.32 -0.55
C ARG A 99 -12.98 0.61 -0.38
N TYR A 100 -12.89 -0.59 -0.95
CA TYR A 100 -11.71 -1.44 -0.81
C TYR A 100 -11.36 -2.15 -2.13
N TYR A 101 -10.08 -2.45 -2.29
CA TYR A 101 -9.61 -3.53 -3.13
C TYR A 101 -9.61 -4.82 -2.31
N ALA A 102 -10.27 -5.87 -2.82
CA ALA A 102 -10.29 -7.19 -2.18
C ALA A 102 -9.18 -8.08 -2.75
N VAL A 103 -8.02 -8.10 -2.07
CA VAL A 103 -6.89 -8.94 -2.45
C VAL A 103 -7.08 -10.35 -1.91
N VAL A 104 -7.04 -11.37 -2.76
CA VAL A 104 -7.13 -12.77 -2.35
C VAL A 104 -5.90 -13.16 -1.52
N ALA A 105 -6.12 -13.72 -0.33
CA ALA A 105 -5.06 -14.06 0.61
C ALA A 105 -4.61 -15.52 0.55
N THR A 106 -5.40 -16.42 -0.06
CA THR A 106 -5.12 -17.86 -0.07
C THR A 106 -5.45 -18.53 -1.41
N GLY A 107 -4.85 -19.70 -1.66
CA GLY A 107 -5.12 -20.51 -2.83
C GLY A 107 -4.48 -19.99 -4.12
N LYS A 108 -4.95 -20.50 -5.27
CA LYS A 108 -4.33 -20.26 -6.59
C LYS A 108 -4.34 -18.82 -7.07
N TYR A 109 -5.22 -17.99 -6.54
CA TYR A 109 -5.36 -16.58 -6.94
C TYR A 109 -4.76 -15.61 -5.91
N LYS A 110 -3.98 -16.13 -4.95
CA LYS A 110 -3.35 -15.30 -3.92
C LYS A 110 -2.54 -14.16 -4.53
N GLY A 111 -2.68 -12.97 -3.95
CA GLY A 111 -2.03 -11.75 -4.43
C GLY A 111 -2.70 -11.11 -5.65
N LEU A 112 -3.82 -11.64 -6.14
CA LEU A 112 -4.66 -11.01 -7.17
C LEU A 112 -5.87 -10.31 -6.54
N VAL A 113 -6.43 -9.33 -7.23
CA VAL A 113 -7.58 -8.54 -6.79
C VAL A 113 -8.85 -9.10 -7.40
N ARG A 114 -9.90 -9.26 -6.58
CA ARG A 114 -11.25 -9.59 -7.05
C ARG A 114 -11.79 -8.44 -7.89
N ALA A 115 -12.32 -8.74 -9.07
CA ALA A 115 -12.95 -7.78 -9.95
C ALA A 115 -14.46 -8.05 -10.06
N CYS A 116 -15.22 -6.99 -10.26
CA CYS A 116 -16.64 -7.08 -10.60
C CYS A 116 -16.80 -7.55 -12.05
N SER A 117 -17.78 -8.43 -12.28
CA SER A 117 -18.23 -8.82 -13.62
C SER A 117 -19.06 -7.71 -14.26
N ARG A 118 -19.19 -7.72 -15.57
CA ARG A 118 -20.03 -6.80 -16.35
C ARG A 118 -21.22 -7.53 -16.95
N GLU A 119 -22.11 -6.80 -17.63
CA GLU A 119 -23.22 -7.41 -18.36
C GLU A 119 -22.73 -8.35 -19.48
N GLU A 120 -21.59 -8.03 -20.11
CA GLU A 120 -20.92 -8.89 -21.10
C GLU A 120 -20.50 -10.26 -20.54
N ASP A 121 -20.29 -10.37 -19.23
CA ASP A 121 -19.94 -11.62 -18.55
C ASP A 121 -21.18 -12.43 -18.13
N MET A 122 -22.38 -12.04 -18.52
CA MET A 122 -23.60 -12.78 -18.18
C MET A 122 -23.94 -13.84 -19.23
N THR A 123 -24.24 -15.05 -18.77
CA THR A 123 -24.86 -16.07 -19.63
C THR A 123 -26.37 -16.00 -19.48
N THR A 124 -27.07 -15.99 -20.61
CA THR A 124 -28.53 -16.18 -20.63
C THR A 124 -28.80 -17.68 -20.69
N LEU A 125 -29.40 -18.24 -19.64
CA LEU A 125 -29.80 -19.65 -19.60
C LEU A 125 -31.26 -19.74 -19.16
N CYS A 126 -32.13 -20.32 -20.01
CA CYS A 126 -33.55 -20.62 -19.80
C CYS A 126 -34.27 -19.75 -18.73
N PHE A 127 -34.79 -18.59 -19.14
CA PHE A 127 -35.50 -17.57 -18.34
C PHE A 127 -34.71 -16.89 -17.20
N CYS A 128 -33.42 -17.18 -17.03
CA CYS A 128 -32.56 -16.60 -16.00
C CYS A 128 -31.33 -15.91 -16.63
N ARG A 129 -30.96 -14.74 -16.10
CA ARG A 129 -29.64 -14.13 -16.35
C ARG A 129 -28.68 -14.55 -15.24
N CYS A 130 -27.62 -15.28 -15.59
CA CYS A 130 -26.62 -15.76 -14.66
C CYS A 130 -25.33 -14.96 -14.83
N VAL A 131 -24.89 -14.27 -13.78
CA VAL A 131 -23.62 -13.55 -13.78
C VAL A 131 -22.48 -14.57 -13.64
N ASN A 132 -21.61 -14.66 -14.65
CA ASN A 132 -20.37 -15.42 -14.52
C ASN A 132 -19.33 -14.55 -13.83
N ASP A 133 -18.76 -15.06 -12.73
CA ASP A 133 -17.75 -14.32 -12.00
C ASP A 133 -16.44 -14.27 -12.78
N VAL A 134 -15.94 -13.06 -13.00
CA VAL A 134 -14.61 -12.85 -13.57
C VAL A 134 -13.55 -13.35 -12.58
N LYS A 135 -12.49 -13.99 -13.11
CA LYS A 135 -11.37 -14.45 -12.29
C LYS A 135 -10.62 -13.25 -11.68
N PRO A 136 -10.07 -13.36 -10.47
CA PRO A 136 -9.18 -12.34 -9.93
C PRO A 136 -8.05 -12.00 -10.90
N ARG A 137 -7.66 -10.73 -10.96
CA ARG A 137 -6.64 -10.22 -11.88
C ARG A 137 -5.62 -9.33 -11.16
N PRO A 138 -4.45 -9.05 -11.76
CA PRO A 138 -3.45 -8.19 -11.13
C PRO A 138 -4.02 -6.81 -10.78
N PHE A 139 -3.50 -6.22 -9.70
CA PHE A 139 -3.88 -4.85 -9.30
C PHE A 139 -3.65 -3.87 -10.45
N ASP A 140 -4.68 -3.11 -10.76
CA ASP A 140 -4.66 -2.01 -11.71
C ASP A 140 -5.38 -0.80 -11.09
N PRO A 141 -4.69 0.32 -10.80
CA PRO A 141 -5.31 1.50 -10.20
C PRO A 141 -6.36 2.16 -11.11
N ALA A 142 -6.29 1.98 -12.43
CA ALA A 142 -7.25 2.53 -13.39
C ALA A 142 -8.53 1.68 -13.50
N ASP A 143 -8.50 0.46 -12.98
CA ASP A 143 -9.59 -0.50 -13.09
C ASP A 143 -10.62 -0.32 -11.97
N VAL A 144 -11.63 0.51 -12.23
CA VAL A 144 -12.73 0.77 -11.30
C VAL A 144 -13.49 -0.50 -10.87
N TYR A 145 -13.46 -1.58 -11.68
CA TYR A 145 -14.14 -2.83 -11.36
C TYR A 145 -13.43 -3.62 -10.25
N GLN A 146 -12.19 -3.29 -9.91
CA GLN A 146 -11.49 -3.85 -8.74
C GLN A 146 -11.90 -3.18 -7.42
N GLN A 147 -12.62 -2.06 -7.49
CA GLN A 147 -13.10 -1.34 -6.31
C GLN A 147 -14.52 -1.79 -5.95
N ILE A 148 -14.71 -2.12 -4.68
CA ILE A 148 -16.02 -2.48 -4.13
C ILE A 148 -16.32 -1.66 -2.89
N GLU A 149 -17.59 -1.33 -2.70
CA GLU A 149 -18.10 -0.71 -1.49
C GLU A 149 -18.67 -1.79 -0.57
N ILE A 150 -18.18 -1.87 0.66
CA ILE A 150 -18.74 -2.74 1.69
C ILE A 150 -19.87 -2.02 2.42
N VAL A 151 -21.05 -2.64 2.41
CA VAL A 151 -22.25 -2.11 3.04
C VAL A 151 -22.60 -2.98 4.25
N GLN A 152 -22.48 -2.39 5.45
CA GLN A 152 -22.97 -3.02 6.68
C GLN A 152 -24.50 -2.91 6.72
N ARG A 153 -25.19 -4.06 6.67
CA ARG A 153 -26.67 -4.11 6.70
C ARG A 153 -27.21 -4.16 8.12
N ARG A 154 -26.51 -4.90 8.98
CA ARG A 154 -26.75 -5.02 10.43
C ARG A 154 -25.40 -5.28 11.08
N ARG A 155 -25.31 -5.12 12.39
CA ARG A 155 -24.11 -5.49 13.16
C ARG A 155 -23.68 -6.92 12.83
N GLY A 156 -22.44 -7.07 12.36
CA GLY A 156 -21.80 -8.32 11.95
C GLY A 156 -22.40 -9.01 10.73
N ARG A 157 -23.13 -8.26 9.88
CA ARG A 157 -23.71 -8.76 8.63
C ARG A 157 -23.55 -7.74 7.51
N PHE A 158 -22.86 -8.15 6.45
CA PHE A 158 -22.44 -7.26 5.38
C PHE A 158 -22.98 -7.70 4.02
N THR A 159 -22.86 -6.81 3.04
CA THR A 159 -23.00 -7.06 1.60
C THR A 159 -22.00 -6.15 0.87
N ALA A 160 -21.75 -6.37 -0.41
CA ALA A 160 -20.92 -5.46 -1.21
C ALA A 160 -21.68 -4.93 -2.42
N ARG A 161 -21.28 -3.75 -2.88
CA ARG A 161 -21.71 -3.14 -4.14
C ARG A 161 -20.49 -2.88 -5.02
N SER A 162 -20.69 -2.90 -6.32
CA SER A 162 -19.68 -2.41 -7.25
C SER A 162 -19.61 -0.90 -7.17
N VAL A 163 -18.41 -0.34 -7.30
CA VAL A 163 -18.23 1.10 -7.49
C VAL A 163 -18.57 1.52 -8.93
N ALA A 164 -18.30 0.64 -9.90
CA ALA A 164 -18.77 0.80 -11.27
C ALA A 164 -20.28 0.54 -11.34
N GLU A 165 -21.03 1.42 -12.02
CA GLU A 165 -22.50 1.38 -12.09
C GLU A 165 -23.05 0.09 -12.72
N ASP A 166 -22.32 -0.44 -13.71
CA ASP A 166 -22.64 -1.66 -14.45
C ASP A 166 -21.92 -2.92 -13.92
N GLY A 167 -21.22 -2.79 -12.79
CA GLY A 167 -20.44 -3.86 -12.21
C GLY A 167 -21.24 -4.74 -11.24
N PHE A 168 -20.96 -6.04 -11.28
CA PHE A 168 -21.52 -7.06 -10.39
C PHE A 168 -20.40 -7.66 -9.54
N PRO A 169 -20.38 -7.43 -8.21
CA PRO A 169 -19.37 -8.03 -7.35
C PRO A 169 -19.40 -9.56 -7.41
N TYR A 170 -18.26 -10.18 -7.12
CA TYR A 170 -18.10 -11.63 -6.97
C TYR A 170 -19.26 -12.28 -6.21
N PHE A 171 -19.67 -13.51 -6.57
CA PHE A 171 -20.95 -14.06 -6.08
C PHE A 171 -21.13 -14.00 -4.58
N LEU A 172 -20.08 -14.32 -3.82
CA LEU A 172 -20.12 -14.28 -2.37
C LEU A 172 -20.41 -12.87 -1.84
N TYR A 173 -19.89 -11.84 -2.50
CA TYR A 173 -19.91 -10.47 -2.04
C TYR A 173 -21.27 -9.81 -2.30
N ARG A 174 -21.92 -10.16 -3.42
CA ARG A 174 -23.29 -9.72 -3.75
C ARG A 174 -24.38 -10.43 -2.92
N LYS A 175 -24.07 -11.53 -2.23
CA LYS A 175 -25.02 -12.13 -1.27
C LYS A 175 -25.28 -11.16 -0.11
N LYS A 176 -26.48 -11.26 0.46
CA LYS A 176 -26.84 -10.48 1.64
C LYS A 176 -26.43 -11.22 2.91
N TYR A 177 -25.96 -10.47 3.90
CA TYR A 177 -25.72 -10.95 5.26
C TYR A 177 -24.58 -11.96 5.43
N TRP A 178 -23.54 -11.89 4.59
CA TRP A 178 -22.31 -12.62 4.86
C TRP A 178 -21.62 -12.07 6.13
N ARG A 179 -20.87 -12.95 6.79
CA ARG A 179 -20.15 -12.67 8.05
C ARG A 179 -18.65 -12.60 7.77
N VAL A 180 -17.90 -11.93 8.63
CA VAL A 180 -16.45 -11.79 8.52
C VAL A 180 -15.78 -12.27 9.79
N TYR A 181 -14.69 -13.01 9.62
CA TYR A 181 -13.82 -13.46 10.70
C TYR A 181 -12.40 -12.96 10.41
N ALA A 182 -11.75 -12.36 11.41
CA ALA A 182 -10.40 -11.82 11.31
C ALA A 182 -9.40 -12.77 11.96
N SER A 183 -8.44 -13.25 11.19
CA SER A 183 -7.31 -14.04 11.68
C SER A 183 -6.02 -13.22 11.63
N LYS A 184 -5.11 -13.46 12.58
CA LYS A 184 -3.78 -12.84 12.61
C LYS A 184 -2.76 -13.79 11.97
N PRO A 185 -2.17 -13.46 10.81
CA PRO A 185 -1.08 -14.24 10.25
C PRO A 185 0.21 -14.08 11.08
N LYS A 186 1.11 -15.08 11.01
CA LYS A 186 2.34 -15.14 11.83
C LYS A 186 3.33 -13.99 11.58
N HIS A 187 3.34 -13.38 10.39
CA HIS A 187 4.30 -12.34 9.98
C HIS A 187 3.59 -11.08 9.49
N PHE A 188 2.57 -10.64 10.24
CA PHE A 188 1.66 -9.59 9.81
C PHE A 188 1.40 -8.61 10.93
N ASP A 189 2.45 -7.86 11.28
CA ASP A 189 2.34 -6.77 12.25
C ASP A 189 2.59 -5.44 11.57
N LEU A 190 1.60 -4.56 11.66
CA LEU A 190 1.69 -3.18 11.18
C LEU A 190 1.92 -2.32 12.40
N ALA A 191 3.13 -1.79 12.52
CA ALA A 191 3.49 -0.84 13.56
C ALA A 191 2.77 0.51 13.35
N GLU A 192 2.89 1.38 14.33
CA GLU A 192 2.41 2.75 14.19
C GLU A 192 3.20 3.50 13.09
N ALA A 193 2.46 4.22 12.25
CA ALA A 193 2.98 4.97 11.11
C ALA A 193 2.15 6.26 10.95
N GLY A 194 2.60 7.32 11.62
CA GLY A 194 1.89 8.61 11.67
C GLY A 194 2.02 9.50 10.43
N GLY A 195 2.72 9.05 9.38
CA GLY A 195 3.10 9.90 8.24
C GLY A 195 4.31 10.77 8.53
N VAL A 196 4.40 11.97 7.94
CA VAL A 196 5.49 12.92 8.18
C VAL A 196 5.40 13.49 9.59
N ASN A 197 6.51 13.48 10.32
CA ASN A 197 6.69 14.29 11.52
C ASN A 197 7.32 15.64 11.13
N ALA A 198 6.48 16.65 10.90
CA ALA A 198 6.91 17.97 10.42
C ALA A 198 7.91 18.66 11.38
N ALA A 199 7.74 18.50 12.69
CA ALA A 199 8.64 19.05 13.69
C ALA A 199 10.04 18.41 13.62
N LEU A 200 10.10 17.08 13.48
CA LEU A 200 11.36 16.35 13.35
C LEU A 200 12.06 16.68 12.01
N ARG A 201 11.31 16.67 10.90
CA ARG A 201 11.80 17.03 9.56
C ARG A 201 12.37 18.44 9.50
N SER A 202 11.77 19.39 10.23
CA SER A 202 12.23 20.79 10.29
C SER A 202 13.43 20.97 11.21
N ARG A 203 13.44 20.31 12.39
CA ARG A 203 14.53 20.45 13.37
C ARG A 203 15.88 20.00 12.82
N GLN A 204 15.89 18.96 11.98
CA GLN A 204 17.12 18.46 11.38
C GLN A 204 17.72 19.42 10.33
N LEU A 205 16.92 20.35 9.80
CA LEU A 205 17.42 21.48 9.01
C LEU A 205 18.14 22.51 9.90
N GLY A 206 17.61 22.78 11.10
CA GLY A 206 17.96 23.93 11.94
C GLY A 206 19.13 23.82 12.93
N GLY A 207 19.67 22.63 13.26
CA GLY A 207 20.91 22.57 14.07
C GLY A 207 21.16 21.30 14.88
N GLY A 208 22.46 21.03 15.11
CA GLY A 208 23.03 19.86 15.81
C GLY A 208 23.29 18.68 14.88
N PHE A 209 24.48 18.07 14.93
CA PHE A 209 24.80 16.84 14.21
C PHE A 209 24.15 15.63 14.91
N PRO A 210 23.22 14.91 14.28
CA PRO A 210 23.25 13.47 14.34
C PRO A 210 23.94 12.98 13.07
N THR A 211 25.02 12.24 13.25
CA THR A 211 25.64 11.39 12.22
C THR A 211 24.78 10.18 11.83
N ALA A 212 23.61 10.00 12.47
CA ALA A 212 22.73 8.86 12.29
C ALA A 212 21.52 9.18 11.39
N GLN A 213 21.24 8.28 10.45
CA GLN A 213 20.01 8.26 9.65
C GLN A 213 18.81 8.22 10.59
N THR A 214 17.95 9.23 10.53
CA THR A 214 16.73 9.31 11.35
C THR A 214 15.52 9.34 10.44
N ALA A 215 14.56 8.44 10.68
CA ALA A 215 13.30 8.46 9.97
C ALA A 215 12.43 9.64 10.45
N VAL A 216 12.12 10.55 9.54
CA VAL A 216 11.25 11.73 9.74
C VAL A 216 9.82 11.50 9.26
N GLY A 217 9.59 10.41 8.54
CA GLY A 217 8.26 10.00 8.12
C GLY A 217 8.15 8.48 8.04
N LYS A 218 6.95 7.96 8.31
CA LYS A 218 6.66 6.53 8.25
C LYS A 218 5.24 6.26 7.73
N TRP A 219 5.14 5.35 6.77
CA TRP A 219 3.90 4.88 6.13
C TRP A 219 4.00 3.39 5.80
N TYR A 220 2.91 2.86 5.25
CA TYR A 220 2.89 1.56 4.59
C TYR A 220 2.44 1.68 3.12
N ALA A 221 2.87 0.72 2.30
CA ALA A 221 2.40 0.53 0.93
C ALA A 221 1.98 -0.94 0.74
N PRO A 222 0.78 -1.24 0.25
CA PRO A 222 0.41 -2.60 -0.15
C PRO A 222 1.44 -3.21 -1.10
N PHE A 223 1.64 -4.52 -1.02
CA PHE A 223 2.65 -5.22 -1.81
C PHE A 223 2.54 -4.94 -3.30
N PHE A 224 1.32 -4.83 -3.84
CA PHE A 224 1.10 -4.54 -5.25
C PHE A 224 1.55 -3.13 -5.67
N HIS A 225 1.89 -2.21 -4.77
CA HIS A 225 2.54 -0.94 -5.15
C HIS A 225 4.01 -1.11 -5.53
N VAL A 226 4.60 -2.26 -5.24
CA VAL A 226 5.97 -2.62 -5.61
C VAL A 226 5.93 -3.93 -6.39
N LYS A 227 6.66 -4.05 -7.49
CA LYS A 227 6.77 -5.29 -8.26
C LYS A 227 8.21 -5.73 -8.30
N GLU A 228 8.54 -6.80 -7.59
CA GLU A 228 9.85 -7.44 -7.66
C GLU A 228 9.87 -8.38 -8.87
N SER A 229 10.74 -8.11 -9.85
CA SER A 229 10.81 -8.92 -11.05
C SER A 229 11.27 -10.34 -10.73
N GLY A 230 10.58 -11.34 -11.29
CA GLY A 230 10.86 -12.75 -11.04
C GLY A 230 10.18 -13.31 -9.78
N VAL A 231 9.47 -12.49 -9.02
CA VAL A 231 8.70 -12.93 -7.84
C VAL A 231 7.22 -13.01 -8.21
N SER A 232 6.58 -14.13 -7.92
CA SER A 232 5.14 -14.29 -8.16
C SER A 232 4.30 -13.49 -7.15
N ALA A 233 3.08 -13.07 -7.51
CA ALA A 233 2.20 -12.33 -6.59
C ALA A 233 1.90 -13.09 -5.27
N PRO A 234 1.66 -14.42 -5.27
CA PRO A 234 1.55 -15.20 -4.04
C PRO A 234 2.78 -15.11 -3.14
N GLU A 235 3.97 -15.29 -3.74
CA GLU A 235 5.25 -15.28 -3.03
C GLU A 235 5.58 -13.90 -2.47
N GLN A 236 5.33 -12.83 -3.25
CA GLN A 236 5.57 -11.47 -2.79
C GLN A 236 4.65 -11.10 -1.62
N MET A 237 3.38 -11.52 -1.68
CA MET A 237 2.43 -11.30 -0.59
C MET A 237 2.84 -12.05 0.70
N ASP A 238 3.45 -13.24 0.57
CA ASP A 238 4.02 -13.99 1.70
C ASP A 238 5.24 -13.31 2.32
N ARG A 239 6.12 -12.73 1.49
CA ARG A 239 7.29 -11.97 1.96
C ARG A 239 6.88 -10.69 2.68
N ALA A 240 5.98 -9.91 2.08
CA ALA A 240 5.52 -8.65 2.62
C ALA A 240 4.17 -8.26 2.00
N THR A 241 3.07 -8.43 2.72
CA THR A 241 1.76 -7.94 2.24
C THR A 241 1.67 -6.41 2.27
N PHE A 242 2.36 -5.77 3.22
CA PHE A 242 2.58 -4.34 3.25
C PHE A 242 4.07 -4.08 3.43
N TYR A 243 4.63 -3.20 2.60
CA TYR A 243 5.98 -2.69 2.74
C TYR A 243 5.95 -1.50 3.68
N GLU A 244 6.92 -1.42 4.58
CA GLU A 244 7.16 -0.21 5.35
C GLU A 244 7.84 0.81 4.45
N VAL A 245 7.31 2.03 4.41
CA VAL A 245 7.93 3.15 3.71
C VAL A 245 8.37 4.16 4.76
N SER A 246 9.66 4.44 4.81
CA SER A 246 10.24 5.44 5.72
C SER A 246 10.89 6.55 4.92
N LEU A 247 10.80 7.78 5.41
CA LEU A 247 11.52 8.93 4.89
C LEU A 247 12.63 9.25 5.87
N GLU A 248 13.88 9.15 5.45
CA GLU A 248 15.08 9.41 6.24
C GLU A 248 15.76 10.68 5.75
N GLN A 249 16.35 11.48 6.66
CA GLN A 249 17.16 12.64 6.28
C GLN A 249 18.63 12.39 6.62
N ARG A 250 19.53 12.85 5.74
CA ARG A 250 20.97 12.92 6.02
C ARG A 250 21.63 14.08 5.28
N TRP A 251 22.77 14.52 5.81
CA TRP A 251 23.66 15.46 5.12
C TRP A 251 24.74 14.68 4.38
N GLU A 252 24.86 14.88 3.08
CA GLU A 252 25.87 14.23 2.23
C GLU A 252 26.93 15.26 1.83
N PRO A 253 28.23 15.02 2.08
CA PRO A 253 29.28 15.98 1.74
C PRO A 253 29.41 16.12 0.22
N VAL A 254 29.49 17.36 -0.26
CA VAL A 254 29.66 17.66 -1.68
C VAL A 254 31.15 17.73 -2.00
N ARG A 255 31.65 16.76 -2.76
CA ARG A 255 33.04 16.76 -3.24
C ARG A 255 33.14 17.71 -4.44
N GLY A 256 34.16 18.56 -4.44
CA GLY A 256 34.34 19.65 -5.42
C GLY A 256 34.29 19.22 -6.89
N ASP A 257 34.64 17.97 -7.19
CA ASP A 257 34.69 17.45 -8.57
C ASP A 257 33.34 16.91 -9.08
N ILE A 258 32.29 16.84 -8.24
CA ILE A 258 31.01 16.16 -8.55
C ILE A 258 29.86 17.16 -8.76
N VAL A 259 30.09 18.45 -8.51
CA VAL A 259 29.06 19.51 -8.52
C VAL A 259 28.27 19.59 -9.84
N GLY A 260 28.88 19.21 -10.96
CA GLY A 260 28.23 19.23 -12.28
C GLY A 260 27.52 17.93 -12.72
N LYS A 261 27.50 16.86 -11.91
CA LYS A 261 27.03 15.52 -12.36
C LYS A 261 26.11 14.78 -11.39
N MET A 262 25.61 15.45 -10.34
CA MET A 262 24.71 14.83 -9.38
C MET A 262 23.27 14.94 -9.88
N ASP A 263 22.62 13.81 -10.14
CA ASP A 263 21.19 13.79 -10.46
C ASP A 263 20.37 14.15 -9.21
N GLY A 264 19.29 14.93 -9.38
CA GLY A 264 18.40 15.33 -8.29
C GLY A 264 17.68 14.14 -7.63
N THR A 265 17.59 13.01 -8.34
CA THR A 265 16.99 11.76 -7.86
C THR A 265 17.92 10.58 -8.15
N ARG A 266 18.22 9.74 -7.14
CA ARG A 266 18.95 8.47 -7.31
C ARG A 266 18.15 7.30 -6.77
N VAL A 267 18.02 6.22 -7.55
CA VAL A 267 17.28 5.00 -7.12
C VAL A 267 18.26 3.87 -6.81
N LEU A 268 18.02 3.17 -5.70
CA LEU A 268 18.84 2.09 -5.19
C LEU A 268 18.00 0.82 -5.01
N ILE A 269 18.24 -0.19 -5.83
CA ILE A 269 17.63 -1.53 -5.70
C ILE A 269 18.33 -2.28 -4.58
N GLY A 270 17.56 -2.96 -3.72
CA GLY A 270 18.10 -3.62 -2.53
C GLY A 270 18.67 -2.64 -1.48
N GLY A 271 18.52 -1.33 -1.69
CA GLY A 271 19.07 -0.28 -0.83
C GLY A 271 20.52 0.12 -1.11
N SER A 272 21.21 -0.53 -2.05
CA SER A 272 22.64 -0.28 -2.33
C SER A 272 23.01 -0.26 -3.81
N VAL A 273 22.29 -0.97 -4.67
CA VAL A 273 22.65 -1.10 -6.09
C VAL A 273 21.97 -0.01 -6.89
N GLU A 274 22.74 0.83 -7.58
CA GLU A 274 22.17 1.90 -8.40
C GLU A 274 21.28 1.35 -9.51
N GLY A 275 20.02 1.78 -9.49
CA GLY A 275 18.99 1.43 -10.46
C GLY A 275 18.78 2.57 -11.44
N ARG A 276 18.83 2.27 -12.73
CA ARG A 276 18.45 3.21 -13.78
C ARG A 276 16.97 3.03 -14.11
N GLN A 277 16.26 4.14 -14.22
CA GLN A 277 14.90 4.12 -14.74
C GLN A 277 14.92 3.60 -16.19
N GLU A 278 14.07 2.63 -16.50
CA GLU A 278 13.95 2.15 -17.87
C GLU A 278 13.22 3.21 -18.71
N GLY A 279 13.88 3.66 -19.79
CA GLY A 279 13.36 4.69 -20.69
C GLY A 279 12.10 4.22 -21.41
N GLY A 280 10.97 4.85 -21.07
CA GLY A 280 9.72 4.82 -21.80
C GLY A 280 9.07 6.17 -21.57
N GLY A 281 8.84 6.93 -22.65
CA GLY A 281 8.23 8.25 -22.58
C GLY A 281 6.90 8.23 -21.81
N GLU A 282 6.44 9.42 -21.44
CA GLU A 282 5.30 9.79 -20.59
C GLU A 282 3.96 9.04 -20.81
N ARG A 283 3.86 8.08 -21.75
CA ARG A 283 2.65 7.30 -22.02
C ARG A 283 2.83 5.80 -22.33
N HIS A 284 4.00 5.17 -22.20
CA HIS A 284 4.10 3.71 -22.42
C HIS A 284 5.05 2.96 -21.46
N GLY A 285 4.60 2.74 -20.23
CA GLY A 285 5.00 1.63 -19.37
C GLY A 285 3.75 0.85 -18.99
N GLY A 286 3.34 -0.11 -19.83
CA GLY A 286 1.98 -0.66 -19.94
C GLY A 286 1.39 -1.45 -18.76
N ASN A 287 1.54 -0.96 -17.52
CA ASN A 287 0.91 -1.54 -16.33
C ASN A 287 0.75 -0.54 -15.16
N GLY A 288 1.06 0.75 -15.32
CA GLY A 288 0.97 1.74 -14.24
C GLY A 288 2.14 1.73 -13.24
N TYR A 289 3.34 1.28 -13.64
CA TYR A 289 4.55 1.23 -12.81
C TYR A 289 5.72 1.92 -13.51
N VAL A 290 6.54 2.62 -12.72
CA VAL A 290 7.87 3.10 -13.11
C VAL A 290 8.87 1.98 -12.80
N TRP A 291 9.59 1.51 -13.83
CA TRP A 291 10.52 0.40 -13.71
C TRP A 291 11.96 0.88 -13.58
N PHE A 292 12.67 0.29 -12.64
CA PHE A 292 14.09 0.50 -12.42
C PHE A 292 14.84 -0.81 -12.60
N ARG A 293 16.01 -0.74 -13.24
CA ARG A 293 16.90 -1.88 -13.46
C ARG A 293 18.27 -1.57 -12.89
N ALA A 294 18.84 -2.51 -12.14
CA ALA A 294 20.21 -2.40 -11.64
C ALA A 294 21.20 -2.17 -12.79
N ALA A 295 22.16 -1.27 -12.61
CA ALA A 295 23.21 -0.99 -13.59
C ALA A 295 24.18 -2.18 -13.75
N ALA A 296 23.77 -3.16 -14.56
CA ALA A 296 24.50 -4.32 -15.11
C ALA A 296 25.05 -5.39 -14.13
N ALA A 297 24.54 -6.62 -14.28
CA ALA A 297 25.42 -7.68 -14.77
C ALA A 297 25.21 -7.74 -16.29
N ALA A 298 26.28 -7.67 -17.08
CA ALA A 298 26.22 -7.86 -18.52
C ALA A 298 25.43 -9.15 -18.84
N ILE A 299 24.56 -9.11 -19.85
CA ILE A 299 23.60 -10.17 -20.25
C ILE A 299 22.26 -10.11 -19.49
N GLY A 300 21.37 -9.19 -19.89
CA GLY A 300 19.89 -9.35 -19.85
C GLY A 300 19.15 -9.56 -18.52
N GLY A 301 19.83 -9.85 -17.41
CA GLY A 301 19.24 -10.47 -16.21
C GLY A 301 19.45 -9.71 -14.89
N GLY A 302 19.73 -8.41 -14.93
CA GLY A 302 19.82 -7.59 -13.72
C GLY A 302 18.48 -7.50 -12.97
N GLU A 303 18.54 -7.40 -11.64
CA GLU A 303 17.37 -7.20 -10.77
C GLU A 303 16.56 -5.98 -11.24
N ARG A 304 15.24 -6.14 -11.31
CA ARG A 304 14.31 -5.08 -11.70
C ARG A 304 13.24 -4.93 -10.64
N ILE A 305 12.90 -3.68 -10.37
CA ILE A 305 11.82 -3.33 -9.46
C ILE A 305 10.89 -2.33 -10.12
N GLY A 306 9.59 -2.59 -10.05
CA GLY A 306 8.55 -1.67 -10.47
C GLY A 306 7.98 -0.95 -9.26
N VAL A 307 7.91 0.37 -9.30
CA VAL A 307 7.21 1.19 -8.30
C VAL A 307 5.94 1.71 -8.95
N ALA A 308 4.77 1.44 -8.36
CA ALA A 308 3.51 1.93 -8.90
C ALA A 308 3.56 3.45 -9.07
N ALA A 309 3.04 3.97 -10.17
CA ALA A 309 3.04 5.41 -10.47
C ALA A 309 2.41 6.22 -9.33
N SER A 310 1.35 5.69 -8.70
CA SER A 310 0.70 6.29 -7.54
C SER A 310 1.62 6.42 -6.31
N LEU A 311 2.49 5.44 -6.06
CA LEU A 311 3.48 5.50 -4.99
C LEU A 311 4.63 6.44 -5.35
N TRP A 312 5.13 6.38 -6.58
CA TRP A 312 6.19 7.24 -7.09
C TRP A 312 5.81 8.74 -7.04
N GLU A 313 4.63 9.08 -7.57
CA GLU A 313 4.08 10.43 -7.52
C GLU A 313 3.89 10.92 -6.10
N ARG A 314 3.49 10.04 -5.19
CA ARG A 314 3.33 10.37 -3.78
C ARG A 314 4.68 10.65 -3.11
N MET A 315 5.73 9.89 -3.39
CA MET A 315 7.09 10.21 -2.89
C MET A 315 7.53 11.58 -3.40
N ARG A 316 7.41 11.85 -4.70
CA ARG A 316 7.76 13.16 -5.27
C ARG A 316 6.95 14.31 -4.67
N TRP A 317 5.65 14.13 -4.47
CA TRP A 317 4.80 15.16 -3.88
C TRP A 317 5.24 15.56 -2.46
N GLU A 318 5.65 14.59 -1.63
CA GLU A 318 6.18 14.87 -0.27
C GLU A 318 7.50 15.65 -0.29
N GLU A 319 8.32 15.44 -1.32
CA GLU A 319 9.59 16.15 -1.53
C GLU A 319 9.37 17.55 -2.08
N TYR A 320 8.50 17.72 -3.08
CA TYR A 320 8.11 19.03 -3.58
C TYR A 320 7.49 19.89 -2.48
N ARG A 321 6.62 19.31 -1.64
CA ARG A 321 6.10 19.99 -0.44
C ARG A 321 7.22 20.36 0.54
N GLY A 322 8.26 19.54 0.62
CA GLY A 322 9.47 19.80 1.38
C GLY A 322 10.42 20.83 0.76
N GLY A 323 10.10 21.37 -0.43
CA GLY A 323 10.94 22.33 -1.15
C GLY A 323 12.03 21.71 -2.02
N TRP A 324 11.93 20.42 -2.36
CA TRP A 324 12.78 19.79 -3.37
C TRP A 324 12.47 20.36 -4.76
N VAL A 325 13.50 20.49 -5.60
CA VAL A 325 13.40 20.97 -6.99
C VAL A 325 14.18 19.99 -7.87
N ASP A 326 13.56 19.58 -8.98
CA ASP A 326 14.12 18.60 -9.93
C ASP A 326 15.26 19.20 -10.77
N GLU A 327 15.25 20.52 -10.96
CA GLU A 327 16.23 21.25 -11.77
C GLU A 327 17.50 21.59 -10.98
N GLN A 328 18.64 21.30 -11.61
CA GLN A 328 19.98 21.70 -11.17
C GLN A 328 20.26 23.17 -11.54
N GLU A 329 19.35 24.11 -11.29
CA GLU A 329 19.66 25.53 -11.52
C GLU A 329 20.38 26.15 -10.31
N GLU A 330 21.57 26.68 -10.59
CA GLU A 330 22.39 27.60 -9.79
C GLU A 330 22.88 27.21 -8.38
N ALA A 331 22.46 26.09 -7.81
CA ALA A 331 22.96 25.64 -6.49
C ALA A 331 24.45 25.22 -6.50
N GLY A 332 25.01 24.92 -7.67
CA GLY A 332 26.39 24.45 -7.82
C GLY A 332 27.46 25.44 -7.37
N ARG A 333 27.14 26.73 -7.15
CA ARG A 333 28.12 27.71 -6.65
C ARG A 333 28.37 27.65 -5.15
N PHE A 334 27.43 27.13 -4.35
CA PHE A 334 27.49 27.25 -2.87
C PHE A 334 27.99 25.98 -2.16
N ALA A 335 28.18 24.88 -2.88
CA ALA A 335 28.46 23.58 -2.26
C ALA A 335 29.93 23.13 -2.29
N ALA A 336 30.84 23.91 -2.86
CA ALA A 336 32.27 23.55 -2.92
C ALA A 336 32.86 23.46 -1.50
N GLY A 337 32.91 22.25 -0.93
CA GLY A 337 33.39 21.97 0.43
C GLY A 337 32.31 21.83 1.50
N GLY A 338 31.02 22.02 1.17
CA GLY A 338 29.89 21.90 2.09
C GLY A 338 29.21 20.52 2.10
N SER A 339 28.01 20.45 2.66
CA SER A 339 27.13 19.26 2.61
C SER A 339 25.75 19.64 2.09
N VAL A 340 25.12 18.74 1.34
CA VAL A 340 23.76 18.90 0.81
C VAL A 340 22.79 18.01 1.59
N LEU A 341 21.55 18.45 1.77
CA LEU A 341 20.51 17.59 2.34
C LEU A 341 20.09 16.54 1.31
N VAL A 342 20.07 15.28 1.73
CA VAL A 342 19.48 14.17 0.99
C VAL A 342 18.35 13.59 1.82
N GLU A 343 17.15 13.55 1.25
CA GLU A 343 16.00 12.85 1.82
C GLU A 343 15.84 11.51 1.09
N ARG A 344 15.83 10.41 1.84
CA ARG A 344 15.77 9.05 1.31
C ARG A 344 14.45 8.41 1.67
N PHE A 345 13.66 8.03 0.68
CA PHE A 345 12.61 7.04 0.89
C PHE A 345 13.22 5.64 0.92
N VAL A 346 12.95 4.86 1.96
CA VAL A 346 13.33 3.45 2.06
C VAL A 346 12.08 2.59 2.12
N VAL A 347 11.94 1.67 1.17
CA VAL A 347 10.83 0.71 1.10
C VAL A 347 11.31 -0.65 1.57
N LYS A 348 10.87 -1.08 2.76
CA LYS A 348 11.32 -2.28 3.46
C LYS A 348 10.27 -3.38 3.41
N ARG A 349 10.72 -4.63 3.25
CA ARG A 349 9.92 -5.84 3.43
C ARG A 349 9.66 -6.10 4.91
N THR A 350 8.79 -7.05 5.23
CA THR A 350 8.46 -7.43 6.62
C THR A 350 9.67 -7.92 7.40
N ASP A 351 10.65 -8.55 6.74
CA ASP A 351 11.89 -9.02 7.36
C ASP A 351 12.93 -7.91 7.61
N GLY A 352 12.62 -6.66 7.26
CA GLY A 352 13.50 -5.50 7.40
C GLY A 352 14.45 -5.29 6.21
N SER A 353 14.50 -6.22 5.25
CA SER A 353 15.31 -6.04 4.03
C SER A 353 14.75 -4.92 3.15
N VAL A 354 15.62 -4.18 2.48
CA VAL A 354 15.22 -3.09 1.57
C VAL A 354 14.88 -3.68 0.20
N ALA A 355 13.72 -3.30 -0.34
CA ALA A 355 13.35 -3.61 -1.73
C ALA A 355 13.87 -2.53 -2.68
N VAL A 356 13.57 -1.27 -2.37
CA VAL A 356 14.05 -0.10 -3.10
C VAL A 356 14.24 1.08 -2.16
N ALA A 357 15.23 1.91 -2.43
CA ALA A 357 15.38 3.22 -1.83
C ALA A 357 15.49 4.31 -2.92
N VAL A 358 15.00 5.51 -2.63
CA VAL A 358 15.02 6.65 -3.55
C VAL A 358 15.57 7.85 -2.79
N ASP A 359 16.72 8.35 -3.23
CA ASP A 359 17.35 9.56 -2.71
C ASP A 359 16.90 10.76 -3.52
N PHE A 360 16.44 11.80 -2.84
CA PHE A 360 16.15 13.13 -3.37
C PHE A 360 17.19 14.11 -2.83
N VAL A 361 17.96 14.71 -3.73
CA VAL A 361 19.03 15.66 -3.39
C VAL A 361 18.46 17.07 -3.42
N HIS A 362 18.48 17.77 -2.29
CA HIS A 362 17.96 19.13 -2.15
C HIS A 362 19.07 20.15 -2.39
N PHE A 363 19.34 20.47 -3.65
CA PHE A 363 20.43 21.38 -4.02
C PHE A 363 20.28 22.79 -3.42
N ASN A 364 19.06 23.23 -3.14
CA ASN A 364 18.76 24.49 -2.46
C ASN A 364 18.99 24.46 -0.93
N LYS A 365 19.32 23.31 -0.34
CA LYS A 365 19.55 23.14 1.10
C LYS A 365 20.99 22.67 1.35
N VAL A 366 21.88 23.64 1.53
CA VAL A 366 23.32 23.42 1.73
C VAL A 366 23.74 23.85 3.14
N ARG A 367 24.69 23.12 3.73
CA ARG A 367 25.45 23.52 4.91
C ARG A 367 26.89 23.82 4.50
N GLU A 368 27.35 25.01 4.85
CA GLU A 368 28.76 25.37 4.73
C GLU A 368 29.61 24.58 5.72
N LYS A 369 30.88 24.35 5.36
CA LYS A 369 31.85 23.74 6.25
C LYS A 369 32.14 24.73 7.37
N GLN A 370 31.88 24.36 8.63
CA GLN A 370 32.43 25.12 9.75
C GLN A 370 33.96 24.98 9.71
N ALA A 371 34.64 26.12 9.63
CA ALA A 371 36.09 26.24 9.58
C ALA A 371 36.74 25.79 10.90
#